data_AF-A0A7K4D2G0-F1
#
_entry.id   AF-A0A7K4D2G0-F1
#
_cell.length_a   1.000
_cell.length_b   1.000
_cell.length_c   1.000
_cell.angle_alpha   90.00
_cell.angle_beta   90.00
_cell.angle_gamma   90.00
#
_symmetry.space_group_name_H-M   'P 1'
#
loop_
_entity.id
_entity.type
_entity.pdbx_description
1 polymer ?
#
loop_
_entity_poly.entity_id
_entity_poly.type
_entity_poly.pdbx_seq_one_letter_code
_entity_poly.pdbx_strand_id
1 'polypeptide(L)'
;SGTSGSVTGKPSHVLIIDDPIKSREEAESITYRNRVWDWWTGTARTRLNPLPWAPYSVVIVMMTRWHTDDLAGRLLARKVDADLTQYVPPWVQWKLPAIALENDPLGRKPGEALWPEKYPLELLYAIKGETSIYDWESEYQQSPIVKSGNLFRREFFRPIEVLA
;
A
#
# COMPACT_ATOMS: atom_id res chain seq x y z
N SER A 1 15.36 -5.77 -8.70
CA SER A 1 15.82 -7.13 -8.33
C SER A 1 14.82 -7.71 -7.35
N GLY A 2 14.16 -8.81 -7.73
CA GLY A 2 13.08 -9.40 -6.93
C GLY A 2 13.58 -10.06 -5.64
N THR A 3 12.63 -10.52 -4.82
CA THR A 3 12.81 -11.21 -3.54
C THR A 3 13.74 -12.44 -3.56
N SER A 4 14.17 -12.89 -4.74
CA SER A 4 15.13 -13.97 -4.99
C SER A 4 16.53 -13.51 -5.47
N GLY A 5 16.77 -12.21 -5.62
CA GLY A 5 18.10 -11.70 -5.97
C GLY A 5 19.08 -11.92 -4.82
N SER A 6 20.23 -12.54 -5.09
CA SER A 6 21.33 -12.70 -4.15
C SER A 6 21.87 -11.33 -3.72
N VAL A 7 21.28 -10.76 -2.67
CA VAL A 7 21.84 -9.59 -1.99
C VAL A 7 22.95 -10.09 -1.06
N THR A 8 24.09 -10.43 -1.67
CA THR A 8 25.34 -10.77 -0.98
C THR A 8 26.00 -9.49 -0.44
N GLY A 9 25.99 -9.35 0.89
CA GLY A 9 27.14 -8.84 1.66
C GLY A 9 27.51 -7.35 1.62
N LYS A 10 26.59 -6.40 1.39
CA LYS A 10 26.89 -4.97 1.61
C LYS A 10 25.88 -4.30 2.56
N PRO A 11 26.34 -3.60 3.62
CA PRO A 11 25.47 -2.78 4.44
C PRO A 11 24.81 -1.69 3.60
N SER A 12 23.53 -1.40 3.86
CA SER A 12 22.79 -0.37 3.13
C SER A 12 22.30 0.73 4.05
N HIS A 13 22.51 1.98 3.63
CA HIS A 13 21.92 3.18 4.25
C HIS A 13 20.56 3.52 3.64
N VAL A 14 20.29 3.06 2.41
CA VAL A 14 19.04 3.29 1.71
C VAL A 14 18.58 1.98 1.07
N LEU A 15 17.45 1.46 1.50
CA LEU A 15 16.84 0.27 0.93
C LEU A 15 15.57 0.66 0.17
N ILE A 16 15.55 0.39 -1.13
CA ILE A 16 14.36 0.55 -1.96
C ILE A 16 13.78 -0.84 -2.21
N ILE A 17 12.52 -1.03 -1.85
CA ILE A 17 11.74 -2.24 -2.11
C ILE A 17 10.71 -1.89 -3.16
N ASP A 18 10.79 -2.57 -4.29
CA ASP A 18 9.96 -2.34 -5.47
C ASP A 18 9.13 -3.59 -5.77
N ASP A 19 7.80 -3.43 -5.72
CA ASP A 19 6.77 -4.44 -5.99
C ASP A 19 7.15 -5.86 -5.49
N PRO A 20 7.17 -6.09 -4.16
CA PRO A 20 7.57 -7.38 -3.59
C PRO A 20 6.54 -8.50 -3.82
N ILE A 21 5.35 -8.15 -4.34
CA ILE A 21 4.26 -9.06 -4.74
C ILE A 21 3.95 -8.76 -6.20
N LYS A 22 4.03 -9.78 -7.06
CA LYS A 22 4.00 -9.60 -8.52
C LYS A 22 2.62 -9.71 -9.14
N SER A 23 1.68 -10.33 -8.44
CA SER A 23 0.37 -10.62 -9.00
C SER A 23 -0.71 -10.66 -7.92
N ARG A 24 -1.96 -10.55 -8.38
CA ARG A 24 -3.15 -10.79 -7.56
C ARG A 24 -3.12 -12.17 -6.91
N GLU A 25 -2.72 -13.21 -7.63
CA GLU A 25 -2.64 -14.57 -7.10
C GLU A 25 -1.65 -14.67 -5.92
N GLU A 26 -0.46 -14.08 -6.05
CA GLU A 26 0.51 -14.02 -4.96
C GLU A 26 -0.04 -13.21 -3.78
N ALA A 27 -0.75 -12.11 -4.03
CA ALA A 27 -1.34 -11.28 -2.98
C ALA A 27 -2.42 -12.00 -2.16
N GLU A 28 -3.30 -12.76 -2.83
CA GLU A 28 -4.36 -13.51 -2.15
C GLU A 28 -3.77 -14.67 -1.33
N SER A 29 -2.64 -15.22 -1.75
CA SER A 29 -1.96 -16.31 -1.05
C SER A 29 -1.31 -15.84 0.26
N ILE A 30 -1.86 -16.29 1.39
CA ILE A 30 -1.26 -16.06 2.72
C ILE A 30 0.18 -16.58 2.80
N THR A 31 0.47 -17.69 2.13
CA THR A 31 1.83 -18.27 2.10
C THR A 31 2.82 -17.32 1.41
N TYR A 32 2.42 -16.68 0.30
CA TYR A 32 3.27 -15.69 -0.37
C TYR A 32 3.41 -14.41 0.47
N ARG A 33 2.33 -13.90 1.05
CA ARG A 33 2.39 -12.75 1.97
C ARG A 33 3.33 -13.00 3.16
N ASN A 34 3.25 -14.17 3.77
CA ASN A 34 4.15 -14.58 4.84
C ASN A 34 5.60 -14.69 4.35
N ARG A 35 5.84 -15.27 3.18
CA ARG A 35 7.19 -15.33 2.59
C ARG A 35 7.81 -13.93 2.40
N VAL A 36 7.04 -12.97 1.89
CA VAL A 36 7.50 -11.58 1.72
C VAL A 36 7.78 -10.94 3.08
N TRP A 37 6.95 -11.20 4.08
CA TRP A 37 7.15 -10.71 5.44
C TRP A 37 8.39 -11.31 6.12
N ASP A 38 8.61 -12.62 5.99
CA ASP A 38 9.77 -13.33 6.53
C ASP A 38 11.06 -12.85 5.85
N TRP A 39 11.01 -12.62 4.53
CA TRP A 39 12.11 -12.00 3.81
C TRP A 39 12.41 -10.58 4.35
N TRP A 40 11.38 -9.76 4.58
CA TRP A 40 11.58 -8.43 5.16
C TRP A 40 12.24 -8.50 6.54
N THR A 41 11.66 -9.29 7.46
CA THR A 41 12.09 -9.33 8.86
C THR A 41 13.42 -10.04 9.07
N GLY A 42 13.67 -11.15 8.36
CA GLY A 42 14.88 -11.96 8.50
C GLY A 42 16.04 -11.53 7.60
N THR A 43 15.76 -10.87 6.47
CA THR A 43 16.76 -10.66 5.43
C THR A 43 16.91 -9.19 5.02
N ALA A 44 15.84 -8.52 4.60
CA ALA A 44 15.94 -7.16 4.07
C ALA A 44 16.30 -6.14 5.18
N ARG A 45 15.56 -6.18 6.29
CA ARG A 45 15.76 -5.26 7.43
C ARG A 45 17.12 -5.43 8.11
N THR A 46 17.66 -6.64 8.16
CA THR A 46 18.95 -6.92 8.81
C THR A 46 20.14 -6.32 8.06
N ARG A 47 19.94 -5.84 6.83
CA ARG A 47 20.96 -5.12 6.04
C ARG A 47 21.04 -3.63 6.33
N LEU A 48 20.05 -3.08 7.05
CA LEU A 48 20.07 -1.69 7.47
C LEU A 48 21.22 -1.50 8.46
N ASN A 49 22.12 -0.59 8.13
CA ASN A 49 23.31 -0.32 8.91
C ASN A 49 23.34 1.15 9.32
N PRO A 50 22.70 1.52 10.43
CA PRO A 50 22.83 2.87 10.97
C PRO A 50 24.30 3.11 11.36
N LEU A 51 24.81 4.30 11.03
CA LEU A 51 26.17 4.74 11.33
C LEU A 51 26.16 5.76 12.47
N PRO A 52 27.29 5.98 13.17
CA PRO A 52 27.37 6.98 14.25
C PRO A 52 26.93 8.39 13.83
N TRP A 53 27.15 8.77 12.57
CA TRP A 53 26.76 10.06 11.99
C TRP A 53 25.49 10.01 11.12
N ALA A 54 24.90 8.83 10.94
CA ALA A 54 23.65 8.60 10.22
C ALA A 54 22.84 7.54 10.99
N PRO A 55 22.19 7.93 12.10
CA PRO A 55 21.59 6.99 13.06
C PRO A 55 20.40 6.21 12.48
N TYR A 56 19.95 6.56 11.27
CA TYR A 56 18.84 5.94 10.57
C TYR A 56 19.26 5.48 9.18
N SER A 57 18.85 4.28 8.81
CA SER A 57 18.76 3.90 7.40
C SER A 57 17.39 4.29 6.87
N VAL A 58 17.35 4.75 5.62
CA VAL A 58 16.10 5.09 4.92
C VAL A 58 15.58 3.85 4.22
N VAL A 59 14.30 3.55 4.39
CA VAL A 59 13.64 2.48 3.64
C VAL A 59 12.47 3.06 2.87
N ILE A 60 12.45 2.84 1.56
CA ILE A 60 11.36 3.24 0.68
C ILE A 60 10.72 1.97 0.15
N VAL A 61 9.43 1.80 0.44
CA VAL A 61 8.63 0.72 -0.14
C VAL A 61 7.69 1.33 -1.15
N MET A 62 7.88 0.99 -2.41
CA MET A 62 6.97 1.31 -3.50
C MET A 62 6.34 0.00 -3.97
N MET A 63 5.02 -0.08 -3.87
CA MET A 63 4.30 -1.26 -4.30
C MET A 63 2.84 -0.96 -4.62
N THR A 64 2.26 -1.79 -5.47
CA THR A 64 0.79 -1.89 -5.58
C THR A 64 0.20 -2.42 -4.27
N ARG A 65 -0.83 -1.73 -3.75
CA ARG A 65 -1.52 -2.13 -2.50
C ARG A 65 -2.56 -3.20 -2.78
N TRP A 66 -2.12 -4.43 -2.93
CA TRP A 66 -2.98 -5.56 -3.34
C TRP A 66 -3.94 -6.06 -2.26
N HIS A 67 -3.55 -6.03 -0.98
CA HIS A 67 -4.30 -6.66 0.11
C HIS A 67 -4.09 -5.87 1.41
N THR A 68 -5.06 -5.91 2.33
CA THR A 68 -4.95 -5.26 3.65
C THR A 68 -3.77 -5.75 4.51
N ASP A 69 -3.23 -6.92 4.16
CA ASP A 69 -2.17 -7.66 4.86
C ASP A 69 -0.95 -7.89 3.94
N ASP A 70 -0.82 -7.09 2.89
CA ASP A 70 0.42 -7.01 2.11
C ASP A 70 1.57 -6.41 2.96
N LEU A 71 2.79 -6.37 2.40
CA LEU A 71 3.96 -5.86 3.13
C LEU A 71 3.72 -4.46 3.71
N ALA A 72 3.18 -3.54 2.91
CA ALA A 72 2.88 -2.18 3.37
C ALA A 72 1.81 -2.17 4.46
N GLY A 73 0.75 -2.96 4.33
CA GLY A 73 -0.29 -3.13 5.36
C GLY A 73 0.29 -3.59 6.69
N ARG A 74 1.16 -4.60 6.67
CA ARG A 74 1.85 -5.09 7.87
C ARG A 74 2.79 -4.05 8.47
N LEU A 75 3.55 -3.33 7.63
CA LEU A 75 4.47 -2.28 8.09
C LEU A 75 3.73 -1.12 8.77
N LEU A 76 2.61 -0.68 8.20
CA LEU A 76 1.77 0.39 8.74
C LEU A 76 1.03 -0.04 10.02
N ALA A 77 0.68 -1.32 10.16
CA ALA A 77 -0.01 -1.85 11.34
C ALA A 77 0.92 -2.11 12.54
N ARG A 78 2.24 -1.97 12.38
CA ARG A 78 3.20 -2.21 13.46
C ARG A 78 2.96 -1.27 14.64
N LYS A 79 2.92 -1.84 15.83
CA LYS A 79 2.98 -1.09 17.08
C LYS A 79 4.42 -1.07 17.57
N VAL A 80 4.90 0.11 17.91
CA VAL A 80 6.21 0.33 18.52
C VAL A 80 5.94 1.00 19.87
N ASP A 81 6.60 0.51 20.92
CA ASP A 81 6.51 1.13 22.24
C ASP A 81 6.96 2.59 22.16
N ALA A 82 6.23 3.47 22.84
CA ALA A 82 6.46 4.92 22.76
C ALA A 82 7.94 5.29 23.02
N ASP A 83 8.55 4.63 24.01
CA ASP A 83 9.95 4.84 24.42
C ASP A 83 10.97 4.42 23.35
N LEU A 84 10.57 3.56 22.40
CA LEU A 84 11.41 3.02 21.34
C LEU A 84 11.19 3.69 19.96
N THR A 85 10.20 4.59 19.85
CA THR A 85 9.88 5.28 18.58
C THR A 85 11.05 6.05 17.99
N GLN A 86 11.96 6.56 18.83
CA GLN A 86 13.19 7.23 18.37
C GLN A 86 14.15 6.30 17.62
N TYR A 87 14.08 4.98 17.85
CA TYR A 87 14.93 3.97 17.19
C TYR A 87 14.19 3.23 16.07
N VAL A 88 12.87 3.17 16.16
CA VAL A 88 12.00 2.54 15.17
C VAL A 88 10.87 3.51 14.85
N PRO A 89 11.13 4.54 14.03
CA PRO A 89 10.13 5.54 13.70
C PRO A 89 8.93 4.90 12.98
N PRO A 90 7.73 5.49 13.13
CA PRO A 90 6.56 5.02 12.41
C PRO A 90 6.74 5.15 10.90
N TRP A 91 6.09 4.26 10.15
CA TRP A 91 6.04 4.36 8.70
C TRP A 91 5.14 5.53 8.30
N VAL A 92 5.62 6.33 7.35
CA VAL A 92 4.83 7.39 6.72
C VAL A 92 4.29 6.87 5.39
N GLN A 93 2.98 6.94 5.21
CA GLN A 93 2.33 6.56 3.96
C GLN A 93 2.17 7.77 3.05
N TRP A 94 2.64 7.64 1.80
CA TRP A 94 2.31 8.54 0.71
C TRP A 94 1.30 7.86 -0.21
N LYS A 95 0.05 8.31 -0.16
CA LYS A 95 -1.06 7.74 -0.94
C LYS A 95 -1.38 8.65 -2.12
N LEU A 96 -1.19 8.15 -3.34
CA LEU A 96 -1.45 8.88 -4.58
C LEU A 96 -2.54 8.15 -5.37
N PRO A 97 -3.81 8.31 -5.00
CA PRO A 97 -4.89 7.62 -5.69
C PRO A 97 -5.08 8.16 -7.10
N ALA A 98 -5.53 7.29 -8.01
CA ALA A 98 -5.82 7.63 -9.40
C ALA A 98 -6.83 8.78 -9.49
N ILE A 99 -7.87 8.76 -8.65
CA ILE A 99 -8.78 9.89 -8.42
C ILE A 99 -8.49 10.46 -7.03
N ALA A 100 -8.12 11.75 -6.97
CA ALA A 100 -7.74 12.45 -5.74
C ALA A 100 -8.85 12.37 -4.67
N LEU A 101 -8.42 12.19 -3.42
CA LEU A 101 -9.27 12.27 -2.23
C LEU A 101 -8.94 13.57 -1.47
N GLU A 102 -9.59 13.78 -0.32
CA GLU A 102 -9.21 14.86 0.59
C GLU A 102 -7.74 14.71 1.04
N ASN A 103 -7.07 15.85 1.26
CA ASN A 103 -5.67 15.91 1.70
C ASN A 103 -4.69 15.19 0.76
N ASP A 104 -4.92 15.28 -0.56
CA ASP A 104 -4.01 14.70 -1.55
C ASP A 104 -2.58 15.26 -1.40
N PRO A 105 -1.54 14.41 -1.31
CA PRO A 105 -0.17 14.86 -1.08
C PRO A 105 0.41 15.79 -2.15
N LEU A 106 -0.19 15.84 -3.36
CA LEU A 106 0.22 16.73 -4.44
C LEU A 106 -0.61 18.04 -4.47
N GLY A 107 -1.53 18.22 -3.53
CA GLY A 107 -2.41 19.40 -3.47
C GLY A 107 -3.55 19.39 -4.48
N ARG A 108 -3.83 18.23 -5.10
CA ARG A 108 -4.97 18.05 -6.01
C ARG A 108 -6.30 18.23 -5.28
N LYS A 109 -7.29 18.78 -5.96
CA LYS A 109 -8.66 18.83 -5.45
C LYS A 109 -9.29 17.43 -5.52
N PRO A 110 -10.14 17.05 -4.55
CA PRO A 110 -10.88 15.79 -4.63
C PRO A 110 -11.60 15.64 -5.97
N GLY A 111 -11.45 14.48 -6.60
CA GLY A 111 -11.99 14.19 -7.92
C GLY A 111 -11.05 14.48 -9.10
N GLU A 112 -9.88 15.08 -8.91
CA GLU A 112 -8.89 15.27 -9.99
C GLU A 112 -8.10 13.98 -10.28
N ALA A 113 -7.79 13.75 -11.56
CA ALA A 113 -6.97 12.62 -11.99
C ALA A 113 -5.50 12.78 -11.56
N LEU A 114 -4.81 11.67 -11.29
CA LEU A 114 -3.38 11.70 -10.94
C LEU A 114 -2.49 12.04 -12.13
N TRP A 115 -2.90 11.57 -13.31
CA TRP A 115 -2.16 11.76 -14.55
C TRP A 115 -3.14 11.99 -15.70
N PRO A 116 -3.75 13.18 -15.80
CA PRO A 116 -4.84 13.44 -16.74
C PRO A 116 -4.43 13.26 -18.21
N GLU A 117 -3.17 13.47 -18.57
CA GLU A 117 -2.67 13.29 -19.93
C GLU A 117 -2.68 11.83 -20.38
N LYS A 118 -2.56 10.89 -19.44
CA LYS A 118 -2.55 9.44 -19.73
C LYS A 118 -3.85 8.75 -19.32
N TYR A 119 -4.42 9.17 -18.19
CA TYR A 119 -5.63 8.64 -17.58
C TYR A 119 -6.58 9.80 -17.23
N PRO A 120 -7.28 10.37 -18.23
CA PRO A 120 -8.31 11.36 -17.98
C PRO A 120 -9.46 10.77 -17.16
N LEU A 121 -10.26 11.61 -16.52
CA LEU A 121 -11.28 11.16 -15.58
C LEU A 121 -12.32 10.24 -16.21
N GLU A 122 -12.72 10.51 -17.44
CA GLU A 122 -13.68 9.70 -18.20
C GLU A 122 -13.16 8.27 -18.38
N LEU A 123 -11.86 8.12 -18.67
CA LEU A 123 -11.21 6.82 -18.77
C LEU A 123 -11.12 6.14 -17.40
N LEU A 124 -10.77 6.87 -16.34
CA LEU A 124 -10.73 6.33 -14.98
C LEU A 124 -12.12 5.83 -14.53
N TYR A 125 -13.20 6.54 -14.87
CA TYR A 125 -14.55 6.10 -14.58
C TYR A 125 -14.97 4.89 -15.41
N ALA A 126 -14.56 4.80 -16.69
CA ALA A 126 -14.78 3.62 -17.50
C ALA A 126 -14.07 2.38 -16.90
N ILE A 127 -12.77 2.52 -16.57
CA ILE A 127 -11.99 1.46 -15.90
C ILE A 127 -12.64 1.05 -14.58
N LYS A 128 -13.07 2.02 -13.76
CA LYS A 128 -13.79 1.75 -12.51
C LYS A 128 -15.09 0.97 -12.72
N GLY A 129 -15.79 1.20 -13.83
CA GLY A 129 -17.02 0.49 -14.19
C GLY A 129 -16.80 -0.95 -14.64
N GLU A 130 -15.64 -1.24 -15.23
CA GLU A 130 -15.26 -2.59 -15.69
C GLU A 130 -14.50 -3.41 -14.64
N THR A 131 -13.91 -2.75 -13.65
CA THR A 131 -13.09 -3.37 -12.61
C THR A 131 -13.93 -3.71 -11.38
N SER A 132 -13.60 -4.81 -10.69
CA SER A 132 -14.25 -5.11 -9.42
C SER A 132 -13.94 -4.01 -8.39
N ILE A 133 -14.85 -3.75 -7.45
CA ILE A 133 -14.59 -2.76 -6.39
C ILE A 133 -13.32 -3.12 -5.61
N TYR A 134 -13.10 -4.41 -5.38
CA TYR A 134 -11.92 -4.89 -4.68
C TYR A 134 -10.62 -4.52 -5.41
N ASP A 135 -10.57 -4.75 -6.72
CA ASP A 135 -9.38 -4.45 -7.53
C ASP A 135 -9.22 -2.93 -7.72
N TRP A 136 -10.31 -2.20 -7.94
CA TRP A 136 -10.30 -0.73 -8.05
C TRP A 136 -9.75 -0.06 -6.79
N GLU A 137 -10.30 -0.42 -5.63
CA GLU A 137 -9.88 0.16 -4.36
C GLU A 137 -8.41 -0.18 -4.06
N SER A 138 -7.95 -1.38 -4.43
CA SER A 138 -6.57 -1.83 -4.22
C SER A 138 -5.56 -1.16 -5.17
N GLU A 139 -5.76 -1.33 -6.48
CA GLU A 139 -4.77 -0.97 -7.52
C GLU A 139 -4.78 0.53 -7.83
N TYR A 140 -5.96 1.14 -7.94
CA TYR A 140 -6.11 2.52 -8.40
C TYR A 140 -6.19 3.50 -7.24
N GLN A 141 -6.95 3.17 -6.19
CA GLN A 141 -7.12 4.06 -5.03
C GLN A 141 -6.13 3.77 -3.90
N GLN A 142 -5.29 2.73 -3.99
CA GLN A 142 -4.30 2.36 -2.95
C GLN A 142 -4.93 2.15 -1.56
N SER A 143 -6.13 1.57 -1.53
CA SER A 143 -7.01 1.42 -0.38
C SER A 143 -7.60 0.01 -0.33
N PRO A 144 -6.77 -1.04 -0.26
CA PRO A 144 -7.26 -2.41 -0.30
C PRO A 144 -8.28 -2.62 0.82
N ILE A 145 -9.39 -3.26 0.46
CA ILE A 145 -10.49 -3.58 1.36
C ILE A 145 -10.47 -5.07 1.68
N VAL A 146 -11.15 -5.50 2.74
CA VAL A 146 -11.32 -6.93 2.97
C VAL A 146 -12.27 -7.48 1.91
N LYS A 147 -11.91 -8.62 1.30
CA LYS A 147 -12.75 -9.39 0.40
C LYS A 147 -13.89 -10.06 1.18
N SER A 148 -14.70 -9.29 1.88
CA SER A 148 -15.90 -9.77 2.55
C SER A 148 -17.05 -9.77 1.55
N GLY A 149 -17.82 -10.87 1.51
CA GLY A 149 -18.82 -11.13 0.48
C GLY A 149 -20.01 -10.16 0.41
N ASN A 150 -20.04 -9.09 1.20
CA ASN A 150 -21.08 -8.05 1.14
C ASN A 150 -20.47 -6.67 1.42
N LEU A 151 -20.03 -5.96 0.38
CA LEU A 151 -19.86 -4.51 0.50
C LEU A 151 -21.26 -3.89 0.58
N PHE A 152 -21.65 -3.37 1.73
CA PHE A 152 -22.87 -2.58 1.85
C PHE A 152 -22.57 -1.14 1.44
N ARG A 153 -23.03 -0.73 0.26
CA ARG A 153 -22.99 0.67 -0.14
C ARG A 153 -24.34 1.31 0.11
N ARG A 154 -24.35 2.56 0.58
CA ARG A 154 -25.60 3.32 0.77
C ARG A 154 -26.43 3.39 -0.51
N GLU A 155 -25.78 3.45 -1.67
CA GLU A 155 -26.43 3.40 -2.99
C GLU A 155 -27.15 2.08 -3.32
N PHE A 156 -26.88 0.99 -2.60
CA PHE A 156 -27.62 -0.27 -2.72
C PHE A 156 -28.96 -0.26 -1.97
N PHE A 157 -29.16 0.73 -1.10
CA PHE A 157 -30.36 0.87 -0.29
C PHE A 157 -31.13 2.11 -0.73
N ARG A 158 -32.42 1.93 -1.05
CA ARG A 158 -33.34 3.06 -1.21
C ARG A 158 -33.95 3.37 0.16
N PRO A 159 -33.86 4.62 0.66
CA PRO A 159 -34.63 5.04 1.82
C PRO A 159 -36.12 4.83 1.54
N ILE A 160 -36.82 4.17 2.45
CA ILE A 160 -38.29 4.11 2.46
C ILE A 160 -38.78 5.03 3.57
N GLU A 161 -39.68 5.96 3.22
CA GLU A 161 -40.38 6.77 4.22
C GLU A 161 -41.41 5.88 4.93
N VAL A 162 -41.30 5.78 6.24
CA VAL A 162 -42.30 5.15 7.08
C VAL A 162 -43.26 6.24 7.54
N LEU A 163 -44.49 6.21 7.01
CA LEU A 163 -45.57 7.04 7.52
C LEU A 163 -45.95 6.52 8.92
N ALA A 164 -45.74 7.36 9.92
CA ALA A 164 -46.22 7.16 11.29
C ALA A 164 -47.68 7.64 11.43
#